data_AF-A0A960K849-F1
#
_entry.id   AF-A0A960K849-F1
#
_cell.length_a   1.000
_cell.length_b   1.000
_cell.length_c   1.000
_cell.angle_alpha   90.00
_cell.angle_beta   90.00
_cell.angle_gamma   90.00
#
_symmetry.space_group_name_H-M   'P 1'
#
loop_
_entity.id
_entity.type
_entity.pdbx_description
1 polymer ?
#
loop_
_entity_poly.entity_id
_entity_poly.type
_entity_poly.pdbx_seq_one_letter_code
_entity_poly.pdbx_strand_id
1 'polypeptide(L)' 'FTNPDSYFVRYASLSDDQATETALDIWREINERNLVANIEPTRDRADVIMRKGADHRVTEVRLRRI' A
#
# COMPACT_ATOMS: atom_id res chain seq x y z
N PHE A 1 -13.97 -14.15 2.08
CA PHE A 1 -14.68 -14.26 0.78
C PHE A 1 -16.12 -14.74 0.89
N THR A 2 -16.68 -14.89 2.09
CA THR A 2 -18.02 -15.47 2.31
C THR A 2 -19.16 -14.44 2.33
N ASN A 3 -18.84 -13.14 2.25
CA ASN A 3 -19.84 -12.11 2.06
C ASN A 3 -20.07 -11.91 0.55
N PRO A 4 -21.23 -12.31 0.00
CA PRO A 4 -21.52 -12.20 -1.42
C PRO A 4 -21.65 -10.75 -1.92
N ASP A 5 -21.96 -9.80 -1.04
CA ASP A 5 -22.11 -8.39 -1.38
C ASP A 5 -20.77 -7.63 -1.42
N SER A 6 -19.65 -8.30 -1.11
CA SER A 6 -18.34 -7.69 -1.17
C SER A 6 -17.94 -7.39 -2.63
N TYR A 7 -17.51 -6.15 -2.90
CA TYR A 7 -16.90 -5.80 -4.19
C TYR A 7 -15.77 -6.76 -4.59
N PHE A 8 -15.05 -7.31 -3.60
CA PHE A 8 -13.90 -8.19 -3.78
C PHE A 8 -14.27 -9.66 -4.01
N VAL A 9 -15.56 -10.03 -4.01
CA VAL A 9 -16.00 -11.41 -4.27
C VAL A 9 -15.53 -11.93 -5.64
N ARG A 10 -15.33 -11.02 -6.61
CA ARG A 10 -14.78 -11.34 -7.94
C ARG A 10 -13.38 -11.97 -7.91
N TYR A 11 -12.61 -11.75 -6.84
CA TYR A 11 -11.27 -12.30 -6.67
C TYR A 11 -11.28 -13.62 -5.91
N ALA A 12 -12.42 -14.03 -5.33
CA ALA A 12 -12.54 -15.21 -4.49
C ALA A 12 -12.29 -16.53 -5.25
N SER A 13 -12.44 -16.51 -6.58
CA SER A 13 -12.26 -17.66 -7.45
C SER A 13 -10.85 -17.77 -8.04
N LEU A 14 -9.96 -16.79 -7.78
CA LEU A 14 -8.59 -16.85 -8.27
C LEU A 14 -7.77 -17.85 -7.45
N SER A 15 -6.84 -18.55 -8.11
CA SER A 15 -5.78 -19.24 -7.39
C SER A 15 -4.84 -18.24 -6.70
N ASP A 16 -4.01 -18.71 -5.77
CA ASP A 16 -3.04 -17.85 -5.08
C ASP A 16 -2.06 -17.16 -6.06
N ASP A 17 -1.63 -17.88 -7.10
CA ASP A 17 -0.76 -17.33 -8.14
C ASP A 17 -1.47 -16.24 -8.94
N GLN A 18 -2.71 -16.50 -9.37
CA GLN A 18 -3.53 -15.52 -10.11
C GLN A 18 -3.86 -14.30 -9.26
N ALA A 19 -4.13 -14.49 -7.96
CA ALA A 19 -4.40 -13.42 -7.02
C ALA A 19 -3.16 -12.55 -6.80
N THR A 20 -1.98 -13.17 -6.70
CA THR A 20 -0.70 -12.48 -6.58
C THR A 20 -0.40 -11.64 -7.81
N GLU A 21 -0.55 -12.20 -9.01
CA GLU A 21 -0.37 -11.48 -10.28
C GLU A 21 -1.34 -10.30 -10.38
N THR A 22 -2.63 -10.55 -10.15
CA THR A 22 -3.67 -9.51 -10.17
C THR A 22 -3.38 -8.38 -9.17
N ALA A 23 -2.94 -8.72 -7.95
CA ALA A 23 -2.60 -7.73 -6.93
C ALA A 23 -1.38 -6.88 -7.32
N LEU A 24 -0.35 -7.50 -7.89
CA LEU A 24 0.84 -6.80 -8.36
C LEU A 24 0.53 -5.85 -9.53
N ASP A 25 -0.37 -6.23 -10.43
CA ASP A 25 -0.78 -5.37 -11.54
C ASP A 25 -1.59 -4.17 -11.05
N ILE A 26 -2.55 -4.38 -10.13
CA ILE A 26 -3.27 -3.29 -9.47
C ILE A 26 -2.29 -2.36 -8.73
N TRP A 27 -1.28 -2.92 -8.07
CA TRP A 27 -0.25 -2.13 -7.40
C TRP A 27 0.52 -1.26 -8.40
N ARG A 28 1.13 -1.85 -9.43
CA ARG A 28 1.97 -1.15 -10.41
C ARG A 28 1.20 -0.08 -11.18
N GLU A 29 -0.01 -0.40 -11.63
CA GLU A 29 -0.76 0.47 -12.53
C GLU A 29 -1.50 1.60 -11.83
N ILE A 30 -1.88 1.40 -10.56
CA ILE A 30 -2.73 2.35 -9.82
C ILE A 30 -2.01 2.89 -8.58
N ASN A 31 -1.66 2.01 -7.63
CA ASN A 31 -1.21 2.44 -6.31
C ASN A 31 0.22 3.00 -6.31
N GLU A 32 1.14 2.36 -7.03
CA GLU A 32 2.53 2.79 -7.14
C GLU A 32 2.63 4.14 -7.86
N ARG A 33 1.92 4.30 -8.98
CA ARG A 33 1.85 5.58 -9.69
C ARG A 33 1.31 6.69 -8.79
N ASN A 34 0.25 6.42 -8.04
CA ASN A 34 -0.30 7.39 -7.08
C ASN A 34 0.68 7.68 -5.93
N LEU A 35 1.37 6.65 -5.43
CA LEU A 35 2.39 6.78 -4.39
C LEU A 35 3.51 7.72 -4.85
N VAL A 36 4.12 7.45 -6.01
CA VAL A 36 5.27 8.21 -6.51
C VAL A 36 4.86 9.62 -6.96
N ALA A 37 3.76 9.75 -7.69
CA ALA A 37 3.39 11.02 -8.30
C ALA A 37 2.73 11.99 -7.30
N ASN A 38 1.96 11.49 -6.33
CA ASN A 38 1.07 12.32 -5.53
C ASN A 38 1.35 12.24 -4.02
N ILE A 39 1.68 11.06 -3.48
CA ILE A 39 1.81 10.87 -2.03
C ILE A 39 3.24 11.15 -1.56
N GLU A 40 4.24 10.47 -2.11
CA GLU A 40 5.65 10.61 -1.72
C GLU A 40 6.16 12.07 -1.77
N PRO A 41 5.82 12.91 -2.77
CA PRO A 41 6.29 14.29 -2.82
C PRO A 41 5.84 15.14 -1.63
N THR A 42 4.80 14.73 -0.92
CA THR A 42 4.30 15.42 0.27
C THR A 42 4.97 14.98 1.57
N ARG A 43 5.77 13.91 1.55
CA ARG A 43 6.39 13.30 2.74
C ARG A 43 7.14 14.31 3.60
N ASP A 44 7.95 15.17 2.99
CA ASP A 44 8.84 16.07 3.73
C ASP A 44 8.09 17.28 4.34
N ARG A 45 6.78 17.39 4.07
CA ARG A 45 5.89 18.37 4.71
C ARG A 45 5.34 17.90 6.05
N ALA A 46 5.43 16.61 6.38
CA ALA A 46 4.90 16.06 7.62
C ALA A 46 5.72 16.49 8.85
N ASP A 47 5.04 16.69 9.99
CA ASP A 47 5.69 16.98 11.28
C ASP A 47 6.45 15.78 11.84
N VAL A 48 5.94 14.57 11.57
CA VAL A 48 6.51 13.31 12.01
C VAL A 48 6.54 12.33 10.84
N ILE A 49 7.70 11.72 10.58
CA ILE A 49 7.85 10.63 9.62
C ILE A 49 8.30 9.37 10.35
N MET A 50 7.49 8.31 10.28
CA MET A 50 7.82 6.99 10.81
C MET A 50 8.25 6.05 9.68
N ARG A 51 9.44 5.45 9.80
CA ARG A 51 9.92 4.43 8.88
C ARG A 51 9.59 3.04 9.42
N LYS A 52 8.94 2.21 8.61
CA LYS A 52 8.67 0.80 8.94
C LYS A 52 9.77 -0.09 8.35
N GLY A 53 10.13 -1.15 9.08
CA GLY A 53 10.88 -2.29 8.59
C GLY A 53 9.98 -3.28 7.82
N ALA A 54 10.59 -4.30 7.23
CA ALA A 54 9.87 -5.33 6.45
C ALA A 54 8.88 -6.14 7.30
N ASP A 55 9.14 -6.27 8.60
CA ASP A 55 8.26 -6.92 9.60
C ASP A 55 7.23 -5.96 10.23
N HIS A 56 7.03 -4.79 9.61
CA HIS A 56 6.17 -3.71 10.06
C HIS A 56 6.55 -2.98 11.34
N ARG A 57 7.66 -3.33 12.00
CA ARG A 57 8.15 -2.57 13.17
C ARG A 57 8.61 -1.18 12.74
N VAL A 58 8.37 -0.17 13.58
CA VAL A 58 8.97 1.15 13.36
C VAL A 58 10.45 1.05 13.66
N THR A 59 11.29 1.41 12.69
CA THR A 59 12.75 1.36 12.80
C THR A 59 13.38 2.74 12.96
N GLU A 60 12.68 3.80 12.55
CA GLU A 60 13.14 5.18 12.64
C GLU A 60 11.95 6.13 12.82
N VAL A 61 12.15 7.18 13.61
CA VAL A 61 11.20 8.29 13.76
C VAL A 61 11.96 9.59 13.52
N ARG A 62 11.51 10.39 12.55
CA ARG A 62 12.03 11.73 12.25
C ARG A 62 10.99 12.76 12.68
N LEU A 63 11.40 13.70 13.53
CA LEU A 63 10.59 14.81 13.99
C LEU A 63 11.11 16.10 13.36
N ARG A 64 10.20 16.90 12.78
CA ARG A 64 10.54 18.23 12.29
C ARG A 64 10.85 19.13 13.48
N ARG A 65 12.03 19.76 13.47
CA ARG A 65 12.37 20.81 14.43
C ARG A 65 11.68 22.10 13.97
N ILE A 66 10.93 22.72 14.87
CA ILE A 66 10.17 23.96 14.62
C ILE A 66 10.80 25.07 15.46
#